data_AF-A0A813I582-F1
#
_entry.id   AF-A0A813I582-F1
#
_cell.length_a   1.000
_cell.length_b   1.000
_cell.length_c   1.000
_cell.angle_alpha   90.00
_cell.angle_beta   90.00
_cell.angle_gamma   90.00
#
_symmetry.space_group_name_H-M   'P 1'
#
loop_
_entity.id
_entity.type
_entity.pdbx_description
1 polymer ?
#
loop_
_entity_poly.entity_id
_entity_poly.type
_entity_poly.pdbx_seq_one_letter_code
_entity_poly.pdbx_strand_id
1 'polypeptide(L)'
;VAAVVAATLAVSAVRAEYGAAALKDEVHGLPGAPAVPWRMFSGYVDVSNPGEPTGSRQMFYWFVESQKASSADPVVLWTNGGPGCSGLGGFLSEQGPFRAGVDGKDLELNEFSWAK
;
A
#
# COMPACT_ATOMS: atom_id res chain seq x y z
N VAL A 1 33.15 7.87 48.18
CA VAL A 1 32.44 8.53 47.08
C VAL A 1 32.20 7.49 46.00
N ALA A 2 30.99 6.93 45.90
CA ALA A 2 30.66 5.89 44.94
C ALA A 2 29.91 6.52 43.75
N ALA A 3 30.46 6.42 42.55
CA ALA A 3 29.83 6.91 41.33
C ALA A 3 28.84 5.86 40.82
N VAL A 4 27.56 6.22 40.77
CA VAL A 4 26.53 5.43 40.10
C VAL A 4 26.61 5.73 38.62
N VAL A 5 27.03 4.75 37.82
CA VAL A 5 27.00 4.84 36.36
C VAL A 5 25.58 4.45 35.91
N ALA A 6 24.79 5.45 35.53
CA ALA A 6 23.49 5.22 34.91
C ALA A 6 23.71 4.82 33.44
N ALA A 7 23.44 3.55 33.10
CA ALA A 7 23.40 3.10 31.72
C ALA A 7 22.07 3.53 31.09
N THR A 8 22.11 4.51 30.19
CA THR A 8 20.94 4.89 29.38
C THR A 8 20.72 3.85 28.29
N LEU A 9 19.64 3.07 28.39
CA LEU A 9 19.13 2.23 27.31
C LEU A 9 18.53 3.13 26.23
N ALA A 10 19.24 3.30 25.11
CA ALA A 10 18.66 3.90 23.92
C ALA A 10 17.73 2.88 23.26
N VAL A 11 16.41 3.11 23.36
CA VAL A 11 15.42 2.34 22.59
C VAL A 11 15.41 2.92 21.18
N SER A 12 16.11 2.28 20.24
CA SER A 12 15.99 2.60 18.83
C SER A 12 14.59 2.20 18.37
N ALA A 13 13.77 3.16 17.94
CA ALA A 13 12.50 2.86 17.30
C ALA A 13 12.80 2.10 15.99
N VAL A 14 12.36 0.84 15.91
CA VAL A 14 12.36 0.10 14.64
C VAL A 14 11.32 0.78 13.76
N ARG A 15 11.77 1.56 12.78
CA ARG A 15 10.89 1.98 11.69
C ARG A 15 10.68 0.78 10.78
N ALA A 16 9.43 0.49 10.45
CA ALA A 16 9.14 -0.38 9.32
C ALA A 16 9.66 0.33 8.07
N GLU A 17 10.75 -0.19 7.51
CA GLU A 17 11.32 0.28 6.26
C GLU A 17 10.87 -0.65 5.13
N TYR A 18 10.52 -0.05 3.99
CA TYR A 18 10.18 -0.82 2.80
C TYR A 18 11.43 -1.50 2.25
N GLY A 19 11.28 -2.78 1.88
CA GLY A 19 12.34 -3.49 1.17
C GLY A 19 12.63 -2.86 -0.19
N ALA A 20 13.87 -3.04 -0.68
CA ALA A 20 14.30 -2.50 -1.97
C ALA A 20 13.43 -2.95 -3.17
N ALA A 21 12.79 -4.12 -3.07
CA ALA A 21 11.82 -4.57 -4.07
C ALA A 21 10.54 -3.72 -4.05
N ALA A 22 9.96 -3.48 -2.87
CA ALA A 22 8.76 -2.65 -2.73
C ALA A 22 9.01 -1.20 -3.18
N LEU A 23 10.20 -0.64 -2.90
CA LEU A 23 10.55 0.71 -3.35
C LEU A 23 10.60 0.87 -4.88
N LYS A 24 10.77 -0.22 -5.65
CA LYS A 24 10.70 -0.17 -7.11
C LYS A 24 9.27 -0.08 -7.64
N ASP A 25 8.31 -0.48 -6.82
CA ASP A 25 6.89 -0.47 -7.15
C ASP A 25 6.23 0.87 -6.75
N GLU A 26 6.98 1.82 -6.19
CA GLU A 26 6.43 3.10 -5.73
C GLU A 26 5.89 3.93 -6.89
N VAL A 27 4.63 4.38 -6.74
CA VAL A 27 3.94 5.23 -7.71
C VAL A 27 4.27 6.69 -7.40
N HIS A 28 5.24 7.26 -8.12
CA HIS A 28 5.65 8.66 -7.95
C HIS A 28 4.68 9.68 -8.59
N GLY A 29 3.83 9.22 -9.50
CA GLY A 29 2.84 10.06 -10.17
C GLY A 29 1.78 9.21 -10.84
N LEU A 30 0.53 9.64 -10.73
CA LEU A 30 -0.63 8.96 -11.30
C LEU A 30 -1.37 9.93 -12.22
N PRO A 31 -1.41 9.67 -13.55
CA PRO A 31 -2.14 10.52 -14.49
C PRO A 31 -3.62 10.69 -14.07
N GLY A 32 -4.13 11.91 -14.16
CA GLY A 32 -5.51 12.24 -13.78
C GLY A 32 -5.76 12.36 -12.27
N ALA A 33 -4.80 11.98 -11.42
CA ALA A 33 -4.96 12.07 -9.97
C ALA A 33 -4.45 13.41 -9.40
N PRO A 34 -5.10 13.94 -8.34
CA PRO A 34 -4.54 15.04 -7.58
C PRO A 34 -3.28 14.59 -6.83
N ALA A 35 -2.43 15.56 -6.49
CA ALA A 35 -1.28 15.31 -5.62
C ALA A 35 -1.74 14.88 -4.23
N VAL A 36 -1.13 13.82 -3.70
CA VAL A 36 -1.47 13.24 -2.39
C VAL A 36 -0.24 13.12 -1.48
N PRO A 37 -0.38 13.28 -0.16
CA PRO A 37 0.75 13.20 0.77
C PRO A 37 1.10 11.78 1.23
N TRP A 38 0.29 10.77 0.89
CA TRP A 38 0.55 9.36 1.22
C TRP A 38 1.20 8.63 0.05
N ARG A 39 1.95 7.57 0.37
CA ARG A 39 2.64 6.77 -0.65
C ARG A 39 1.71 5.69 -1.20
N MET A 40 1.99 5.29 -2.43
CA MET A 40 1.28 4.24 -3.12
C MET A 40 2.26 3.35 -3.85
N PHE A 41 1.92 2.09 -3.98
CA PHE A 41 2.77 1.07 -4.57
C PHE A 41 1.93 0.20 -5.50
N SER A 42 2.44 -0.10 -6.69
CA SER A 42 1.78 -0.99 -7.63
C SER A 42 2.80 -1.87 -8.33
N GLY A 43 2.57 -3.18 -8.27
CA GLY A 43 3.51 -4.17 -8.78
C GLY A 43 2.92 -5.57 -8.75
N TYR A 44 3.80 -6.57 -8.64
CA TYR A 44 3.42 -7.98 -8.67
C TYR A 44 3.99 -8.74 -7.46
N VAL A 45 3.15 -9.55 -6.84
CA VAL A 45 3.55 -10.50 -5.80
C VAL A 45 3.60 -11.90 -6.41
N ASP A 46 4.68 -12.62 -6.16
CA ASP A 46 4.81 -14.03 -6.52
C ASP A 46 3.91 -14.88 -5.62
N VAL A 47 3.01 -15.65 -6.25
CA VAL A 47 2.07 -16.56 -5.60
C VAL A 47 2.20 -17.99 -6.13
N SER A 48 3.37 -18.33 -6.69
CA SER A 48 3.73 -19.69 -7.09
C SER A 48 3.66 -20.65 -5.91
N ASN A 49 3.08 -21.82 -6.13
CA ASN A 49 3.02 -22.86 -5.09
C ASN A 49 4.39 -23.49 -4.85
N PRO A 50 4.61 -24.12 -3.68
CA PRO A 50 5.79 -24.94 -3.46
C PRO A 50 5.96 -25.99 -4.57
N GLY A 51 7.13 -26.02 -5.19
CA GLY A 51 7.46 -26.91 -6.30
C GLY A 51 7.19 -26.35 -7.70
N GLU A 52 6.51 -25.21 -7.82
CA GLU A 52 6.45 -24.46 -9.08
C GLU A 52 7.71 -23.58 -9.26
N PRO A 53 8.13 -23.27 -10.49
CA PRO A 53 9.17 -22.27 -10.72
C PRO A 53 8.77 -20.92 -10.11
N THR A 54 9.68 -20.26 -9.39
CA THR A 54 9.49 -18.90 -8.88
C THR A 54 9.06 -17.96 -10.01
N GLY A 55 7.99 -17.20 -9.78
CA GLY A 55 7.39 -16.29 -10.76
C GLY A 55 6.49 -16.96 -11.80
N SER A 56 6.21 -18.26 -11.71
CA SER A 56 5.22 -18.94 -12.57
C SER A 56 3.81 -18.37 -12.42
N ARG A 57 3.51 -17.76 -11.26
CA ARG A 57 2.24 -17.13 -10.95
C ARG A 57 2.47 -15.81 -10.23
N GLN A 58 1.96 -14.74 -10.83
CA GLN A 58 2.10 -13.40 -10.27
C GLN A 58 0.73 -12.76 -10.12
N MET A 59 0.49 -12.16 -8.96
CA MET A 59 -0.71 -11.40 -8.68
C MET A 59 -0.37 -9.92 -8.67
N PHE A 60 -1.06 -9.16 -9.52
CA PHE A 60 -0.99 -7.71 -9.51
C PHE A 60 -1.56 -7.17 -8.19
N TYR A 61 -0.92 -6.15 -7.62
CA TYR A 61 -1.42 -5.41 -6.47
C TYR A 61 -1.36 -3.89 -6.70
N TRP A 62 -2.24 -3.18 -6.02
CA TRP A 62 -2.14 -1.74 -5.83
C TRP A 62 -2.42 -1.44 -4.35
N PHE A 63 -1.38 -1.04 -3.64
CA PHE A 63 -1.39 -0.70 -2.23
C PHE A 63 -1.30 0.82 -2.04
N VAL A 64 -2.03 1.34 -1.06
CA VAL A 64 -1.97 2.74 -0.64
C VAL A 64 -1.78 2.78 0.86
N GLU A 65 -0.87 3.62 1.33
CA GLU A 65 -0.69 3.82 2.77
C GLU A 65 -1.94 4.47 3.40
N SER A 66 -2.06 4.32 4.72
CA SER A 66 -3.02 5.11 5.49
C SER A 66 -2.78 6.61 5.26
N GLN A 67 -3.86 7.35 5.03
CA GLN A 67 -3.86 8.80 4.84
C GLN A 67 -3.43 9.56 6.11
N LYS A 68 -3.46 8.90 7.28
CA LYS A 68 -2.95 9.45 8.56
C LYS A 68 -1.44 9.24 8.76
N ALA A 69 -0.78 8.52 7.86
CA ALA A 69 0.64 8.17 7.96
C ALA A 69 1.02 7.53 9.31
N SER A 70 0.10 6.76 9.91
CA SER A 70 0.29 6.09 11.18
C SER A 70 0.80 4.67 10.95
N SER A 71 1.98 4.34 11.48
CA SER A 71 2.53 2.99 11.45
C SER A 71 1.76 2.00 12.34
N ALA A 72 0.77 2.49 13.10
CA ALA A 72 -0.10 1.66 13.93
C ALA A 72 -1.39 1.24 13.20
N ASP A 73 -1.66 1.83 12.03
CA ASP A 73 -2.86 1.50 11.26
C ASP A 73 -2.73 0.10 10.63
N PRO A 74 -3.82 -0.67 10.54
CA PRO A 74 -3.76 -2.05 10.07
C PRO A 74 -3.51 -2.14 8.57
N VAL A 75 -2.95 -3.28 8.13
CA VAL A 75 -2.93 -3.66 6.72
C VAL A 75 -4.24 -4.38 6.39
N VAL A 76 -4.97 -3.89 5.39
CA VAL A 76 -6.21 -4.49 4.91
C VAL A 76 -6.02 -5.04 3.50
N LEU A 77 -6.24 -6.34 3.33
CA LEU A 77 -6.34 -6.97 2.01
C LEU A 77 -7.79 -6.90 1.52
N TRP A 78 -7.98 -6.42 0.29
CA TRP A 78 -9.27 -6.40 -0.37
C TRP A 78 -9.23 -7.14 -1.71
N THR A 79 -10.28 -7.91 -1.98
CA THR A 79 -10.50 -8.58 -3.26
C THR A 79 -11.97 -8.49 -3.66
N ASN A 80 -12.25 -8.14 -4.90
CA ASN A 80 -13.59 -8.32 -5.46
C ASN A 80 -13.85 -9.80 -5.77
N GLY A 81 -15.12 -10.19 -5.72
CA GLY A 81 -15.57 -11.56 -5.93
C GLY A 81 -15.78 -11.92 -7.40
N GLY A 82 -16.87 -12.65 -7.70
CA GLY A 82 -17.18 -13.14 -9.04
C GLY A 82 -17.38 -14.64 -9.04
N PRO A 83 -16.51 -15.43 -9.67
CA PRO A 83 -15.04 -15.30 -9.73
C PRO A 83 -14.47 -14.52 -10.93
N GLY A 84 -13.24 -14.01 -10.80
CA GLY A 84 -12.45 -13.44 -11.90
C GLY A 84 -12.60 -11.92 -12.09
N CYS A 85 -13.45 -11.25 -11.31
CA CYS A 85 -13.52 -9.79 -11.34
C CYS A 85 -12.25 -9.18 -10.74
N SER A 86 -11.78 -8.08 -11.33
CA SER A 86 -10.61 -7.35 -10.83
C SER A 86 -10.93 -6.63 -9.52
N GLY A 87 -10.02 -6.74 -8.54
CA GLY A 87 -10.06 -5.92 -7.32
C GLY A 87 -9.97 -4.41 -7.60
N LEU A 88 -9.47 -4.01 -8.77
CA LEU A 88 -9.45 -2.59 -9.18
C LEU A 88 -10.85 -2.03 -9.41
N GLY A 89 -11.85 -2.89 -9.68
CA GLY A 89 -13.25 -2.46 -9.74
C GLY A 89 -13.68 -1.80 -8.43
N GLY A 90 -13.47 -2.48 -7.30
CA GLY A 90 -13.78 -1.89 -6.00
C GLY A 90 -12.81 -0.79 -5.59
N PHE A 91 -11.54 -0.89 -5.98
CA PHE A 91 -10.58 0.17 -5.70
C PHE A 91 -11.00 1.51 -6.33
N LEU A 92 -11.48 1.53 -7.58
CA LEU A 92 -11.80 2.77 -8.31
C LEU A 92 -13.26 3.19 -8.26
N SER A 93 -14.18 2.33 -7.79
CA SER A 93 -15.61 2.63 -7.76
C SER A 93 -16.28 2.46 -6.39
N GLU A 94 -15.63 1.80 -5.43
CA GLU A 94 -16.17 1.53 -4.11
C GLU A 94 -15.36 2.27 -3.02
N GLN A 95 -14.30 1.67 -2.48
CA GLN A 95 -13.64 2.12 -1.23
C GLN A 95 -12.20 2.63 -1.36
N GLY A 96 -11.59 2.63 -2.55
CA GLY A 96 -10.22 3.14 -2.70
C GLY A 96 -10.11 4.66 -2.50
N PRO A 97 -8.89 5.21 -2.50
CA PRO A 97 -8.66 6.64 -2.23
C PRO A 97 -9.08 7.54 -3.38
N PHE A 98 -9.25 6.98 -4.58
CA PHE A 98 -9.71 7.69 -5.77
C PHE A 98 -10.96 7.06 -6.37
N ARG A 99 -11.76 7.87 -7.03
CA ARG A 99 -12.86 7.45 -7.91
C ARG A 99 -12.51 7.76 -9.35
N ALA A 100 -12.79 6.81 -10.24
CA ALA A 100 -12.68 7.06 -11.67
C ALA A 100 -13.73 8.09 -12.11
N GLY A 101 -13.27 9.15 -12.78
CA GLY A 101 -14.12 10.13 -13.42
C GLY A 101 -14.93 9.52 -14.57
N VAL A 102 -16.06 10.14 -14.89
CA VAL A 102 -16.98 9.67 -15.94
C VAL A 102 -16.32 9.64 -17.32
N ASP A 103 -15.30 10.47 -17.53
CA ASP A 103 -14.53 10.55 -18.77
C ASP A 103 -13.45 9.46 -18.90
N GLY A 104 -13.22 8.68 -17.85
CA GLY A 104 -12.21 7.63 -17.77
C GLY A 104 -10.76 8.14 -17.77
N LYS A 105 -10.54 9.44 -17.55
CA LYS A 105 -9.20 10.06 -17.56
C LYS A 105 -8.84 10.66 -16.22
N ASP A 106 -9.81 11.30 -15.55
CA ASP A 106 -9.58 11.97 -14.29
C ASP A 106 -9.87 11.05 -13.10
N LEU A 107 -9.21 11.31 -11.98
CA LEU A 107 -9.39 10.63 -10.70
C LEU A 107 -9.74 11.65 -9.62
N GLU A 108 -10.85 11.42 -8.92
CA GLU A 108 -11.33 12.30 -7.84
C GLU A 108 -11.06 11.67 -6.47
N LEU A 109 -10.73 12.46 -5.45
CA LEU A 109 -10.53 11.92 -4.10
C LEU A 109 -11.84 11.37 -3.52
N ASN A 110 -11.74 10.19 -2.91
CA ASN A 110 -12.85 9.58 -2.20
C ASN A 110 -12.85 9.98 -0.72
N GLU A 111 -13.79 10.84 -0.33
CA GLU A 111 -13.95 11.26 1.07
C GLU A 111 -14.34 10.11 2.02
N PHE A 112 -14.74 8.95 1.50
CA PHE A 112 -15.10 7.78 2.31
C PHE A 112 -14.15 6.61 2.09
N SER A 113 -12.92 6.88 1.62
CA SER A 113 -11.91 5.86 1.44
C SER A 113 -11.65 5.08 2.72
N TRP A 114 -11.45 3.77 2.59
CA TRP A 114 -11.04 2.92 3.71
C TRP A 114 -9.60 3.15 4.15
N ALA A 115 -8.79 3.82 3.34
CA ALA A 115 -7.42 4.18 3.70
C ALA A 115 -7.34 5.40 4.65
N LYS A 116 -8.47 5.90 5.17
CA LYS A 116 -8.52 7.11 6.01
C LYS A 116 -8.05 6.94 7.44
#